data_AF-A0A804QZ50-F1
#
_entry.id   AF-A0A804QZ50-F1
#
_cell.length_a   1.000
_cell.length_b   1.000
_cell.length_c   1.000
_cell.angle_alpha   90.00
_cell.angle_beta   90.00
_cell.angle_gamma   90.00
#
_symmetry.space_group_name_H-M   'P 1'
#
loop_
_entity.id
_entity.type
_entity.pdbx_description
1 polymer ?
#
loop_
_entity_poly.entity_id
_entity_poly.type
_entity_poly.pdbx_seq_one_letter_code
_entity_poly.pdbx_strand_id
1 'polypeptide(L)'
;MELFARAKVVRLRSHHVKFLYADEVRVTQDRDGYSANARWTVEAAPHSTGVVRLRSRYGRYLTASGEPFLLGMTGRKVTQTAPAAPRLANASVDWEPLRDSFQARLRTKAGHFLRANGGLPP
;
A
#
# COMPACT_ATOMS: atom_id res chain seq x y z
N MET A 1 -18.10 1.96 6.98
CA MET A 1 -16.89 2.79 7.09
C MET A 1 -16.21 2.78 5.73
N GLU A 2 -16.09 3.94 5.10
CA GLU A 2 -15.74 4.09 3.69
C GLU A 2 -14.53 5.03 3.53
N LEU A 3 -13.44 4.73 4.25
CA LEU A 3 -12.28 5.63 4.38
C LEU A 3 -11.73 6.10 3.02
N PHE A 4 -11.88 5.29 1.98
CA PHE A 4 -11.51 5.64 0.61
C PHE A 4 -12.65 5.59 -0.41
N ALA A 5 -13.92 5.37 -0.04
CA ALA A 5 -14.95 5.09 -1.05
C ALA A 5 -15.20 6.26 -2.02
N ARG A 6 -14.92 7.49 -1.59
CA ARG A 6 -15.01 8.69 -2.44
C ARG A 6 -13.67 9.13 -3.02
N ALA A 7 -12.56 8.53 -2.56
CA ALA A 7 -11.23 8.93 -2.99
C ALA A 7 -10.87 8.20 -4.29
N LYS A 8 -10.62 8.94 -5.37
CA LYS A 8 -10.05 8.37 -6.60
C LYS A 8 -8.53 8.16 -6.49
N VAL A 9 -7.88 9.05 -5.76
CA VAL A 9 -6.42 9.07 -5.58
C VAL A 9 -6.11 9.47 -4.14
N VAL A 10 -5.16 8.76 -3.52
CA VAL A 10 -4.68 9.05 -2.17
C VAL A 10 -3.16 9.25 -2.16
N ARG A 11 -2.70 9.93 -1.12
CA ARG A 11 -1.29 10.02 -0.71
C ARG A 11 -1.20 9.50 0.71
N LEU A 12 -0.38 8.49 0.96
CA LEU A 12 -0.29 7.83 2.26
C LEU A 12 0.92 8.36 3.02
N ARG A 13 0.70 9.31 3.93
CA ARG A 13 1.75 9.87 4.80
C ARG A 13 1.86 9.06 6.09
N SER A 14 3.05 8.56 6.36
CA SER A 14 3.39 7.89 7.61
C SER A 14 3.60 8.88 8.77
N HIS A 15 3.63 8.37 10.01
CA HIS A 15 3.99 9.18 11.18
C HIS A 15 5.43 9.73 11.13
N HIS A 16 6.29 9.19 10.26
CA HIS A 16 7.64 9.70 10.00
C HIS A 16 7.69 10.85 8.98
N VAL A 17 6.54 11.42 8.60
CA VAL A 17 6.46 12.53 7.63
C VAL A 17 7.01 12.15 6.25
N LYS A 18 6.96 10.86 5.90
CA LYS A 18 7.26 10.34 4.57
C LYS A 18 6.01 9.75 3.94
N PHE A 19 5.87 9.93 2.63
CA PHE A 19 4.82 9.38 1.80
C PHE A 19 5.21 8.01 1.27
N LEU A 20 4.25 7.10 1.14
CA LEU A 20 4.42 5.86 0.38
C LEU A 20 4.67 6.22 -1.10
N TYR A 21 5.81 5.78 -1.63
CA TYR A 21 6.32 6.26 -2.90
C TYR A 21 6.54 5.08 -3.85
N ALA A 22 6.10 5.21 -5.11
CA ALA A 22 6.36 4.23 -6.15
C ALA A 22 7.58 4.66 -6.98
N ASP A 23 8.60 3.82 -7.02
CA ASP A 23 9.83 4.03 -7.78
C ASP A 23 10.00 2.92 -8.82
N GLU A 24 9.33 3.09 -9.98
CA GLU A 24 9.18 2.16 -11.12
C GLU A 24 8.84 0.70 -10.77
N VAL A 25 9.78 -0.02 -10.17
CA VAL A 25 9.68 -1.42 -9.72
C VAL A 25 9.61 -1.60 -8.20
N ARG A 26 9.94 -0.57 -7.41
CA ARG A 26 10.08 -0.61 -5.94
C ARG A 26 9.04 0.25 -5.24
N VAL A 27 8.77 -0.08 -3.98
CA VAL A 27 7.99 0.76 -3.08
C VAL A 27 8.94 1.30 -2.03
N THR A 28 9.01 2.62 -1.91
CA THR A 28 9.93 3.35 -1.04
C THR A 28 9.17 4.39 -0.23
N GLN A 29 9.88 5.28 0.45
CA GLN A 29 9.31 6.37 1.21
C GLN A 29 10.05 7.67 0.91
N ASP A 30 9.33 8.72 0.56
CA ASP A 30 9.90 10.02 0.21
C ASP A 30 9.21 11.16 0.97
N ARG A 31 9.86 12.31 1.13
CA ARG A 31 9.25 13.50 1.74
C ARG A 31 8.45 14.33 0.74
N ASP A 32 8.71 14.19 -0.55
CA ASP A 32 7.96 14.87 -1.60
C ASP A 32 6.58 14.24 -1.82
N GLY A 33 5.59 14.81 -1.13
CA GLY A 33 4.18 14.46 -1.34
C GLY A 33 3.58 15.02 -2.61
N TYR A 34 4.22 15.96 -3.31
CA TYR A 34 3.67 16.59 -4.51
C TYR A 34 3.92 15.75 -5.76
N SER A 35 5.02 15.00 -5.80
CA SER A 35 5.36 14.07 -6.87
C SER A 35 4.22 13.12 -7.25
N ALA A 36 4.13 12.83 -8.55
CA ALA A 36 3.20 11.83 -9.10
C ALA A 36 3.46 10.43 -8.54
N ASN A 37 4.69 10.14 -8.09
CA ASN A 37 5.08 8.86 -7.51
C ASN A 37 4.48 8.64 -6.11
N ALA A 38 4.06 9.70 -5.41
CA ALA A 38 3.36 9.61 -4.13
C ALA A 38 1.85 9.37 -4.29
N ARG A 39 1.32 9.38 -5.53
CA ARG A 39 -0.11 9.23 -5.83
C ARG A 39 -0.43 7.76 -6.08
N TRP A 40 -1.41 7.26 -5.33
CA TRP A 40 -1.97 5.92 -5.49
C TRP A 40 -3.43 6.01 -5.89
N THR A 41 -3.79 5.47 -7.05
CA THR A 41 -5.19 5.35 -7.46
C THR A 41 -5.85 4.28 -6.60
N VAL A 42 -7.02 4.61 -6.06
CA VAL A 42 -7.83 3.67 -5.27
C VAL A 42 -8.80 2.97 -6.20
N GLU A 43 -8.76 1.65 -6.21
CA GLU A 43 -9.67 0.80 -6.98
C GLU A 43 -10.40 -0.14 -6.03
N ALA A 44 -11.70 -0.34 -6.21
CA ALA A 44 -12.45 -1.31 -5.41
C ALA A 44 -11.98 -2.73 -5.77
N ALA A 45 -11.77 -3.58 -4.76
CA ALA A 45 -11.50 -4.99 -5.02
C ALA A 45 -12.79 -5.68 -5.53
N PRO A 46 -12.74 -6.44 -6.63
CA PRO A 46 -13.95 -6.97 -7.27
C PRO A 46 -14.68 -8.05 -6.45
N HIS A 47 -14.04 -8.60 -5.41
CA HIS A 47 -14.51 -9.76 -4.66
C HIS A 47 -14.82 -9.46 -3.19
N SER A 48 -14.68 -8.21 -2.73
CA SER A 48 -14.94 -7.86 -1.33
C SER A 48 -15.28 -6.39 -1.13
N THR A 49 -16.41 -6.12 -0.47
CA THR A 49 -16.86 -4.75 -0.15
C THR A 49 -15.94 -4.10 0.87
N GLY A 50 -15.55 -2.84 0.61
CA GLY A 50 -14.69 -2.05 1.51
C GLY A 50 -13.20 -2.35 1.37
N VAL A 51 -12.82 -3.39 0.63
CA VAL A 51 -11.43 -3.71 0.31
C VAL A 51 -11.02 -2.95 -0.95
N VAL A 52 -9.80 -2.44 -0.96
CA VAL A 52 -9.25 -1.64 -2.05
C VAL A 52 -7.95 -2.23 -2.59
N ARG A 53 -7.65 -1.87 -3.83
CA ARG A 53 -6.34 -2.01 -4.45
C ARG A 53 -5.76 -0.62 -4.68
N LEU A 54 -4.46 -0.49 -4.44
CA LEU A 54 -3.75 0.78 -4.61
C LEU A 54 -2.83 0.65 -5.83
N ARG A 55 -3.18 1.34 -6.92
CA ARG A 55 -2.42 1.32 -8.16
C ARG A 55 -1.48 2.52 -8.24
N SER A 56 -0.20 2.26 -8.48
CA SER A 56 0.81 3.29 -8.71
C SER A 56 0.63 3.94 -10.08
N ARG A 57 1.33 5.05 -10.32
CA ARG A 57 1.39 5.69 -11.65
C ARG A 57 1.93 4.77 -12.75
N TYR A 58 2.68 3.72 -12.38
CA TYR A 58 3.25 2.74 -13.31
C TYR A 58 2.28 1.59 -13.63
N GLY A 59 1.02 1.68 -13.19
CA GLY A 59 0.01 0.64 -13.44
C GLY A 59 0.20 -0.61 -12.59
N ARG A 60 1.05 -0.57 -11.56
CA ARG A 60 1.35 -1.69 -10.67
C ARG A 60 0.63 -1.54 -9.33
N TYR A 61 0.31 -2.64 -8.67
CA TYR A 61 -0.43 -2.63 -7.42
C TYR A 61 0.47 -2.76 -6.20
N LEU A 62 0.17 -1.99 -5.15
CA LEU A 62 0.79 -2.16 -3.84
C LEU A 62 0.52 -3.58 -3.32
N THR A 63 1.59 -4.33 -3.08
CA THR A 63 1.52 -5.76 -2.81
C THR A 63 2.17 -6.08 -1.47
N ALA A 64 1.40 -6.72 -0.58
CA ALA A 64 1.90 -7.35 0.63
C ALA A 64 2.65 -8.64 0.26
N SER A 65 3.95 -8.53 -0.01
CA SER A 65 4.73 -9.68 -0.46
C SER A 65 5.04 -10.64 0.68
N GLY A 66 5.37 -11.88 0.30
CA GLY A 66 5.92 -12.88 1.20
C GLY A 66 7.41 -12.67 1.50
N GLU A 67 8.10 -11.76 0.81
CA GLU A 67 9.55 -11.61 0.93
C GLU A 67 9.93 -11.01 2.29
N PRO A 68 10.92 -11.56 3.00
CA PRO A 68 11.53 -10.86 4.13
C PRO A 68 12.04 -9.48 3.69
N PHE A 69 11.88 -8.47 4.54
CA PHE A 69 12.37 -7.13 4.20
C PHE A 69 13.90 -7.06 4.25
N LEU A 70 14.48 -7.31 5.42
CA LEU A 70 15.92 -7.37 5.67
C LEU A 70 16.21 -8.42 6.74
N LEU A 71 17.40 -9.02 6.68
CA LEU A 71 17.84 -10.00 7.66
C LEU A 71 17.85 -9.40 9.07
N GLY A 72 17.29 -10.09 10.06
CA GLY A 72 17.21 -9.61 11.44
C GLY A 72 16.06 -8.61 11.72
N MET A 73 15.38 -8.09 10.68
CA MET A 73 14.17 -7.29 10.87
C MET A 73 12.92 -8.16 10.90
N THR A 74 11.96 -7.80 11.74
CA THR A 74 10.61 -8.38 11.66
C THR A 74 9.86 -7.84 10.45
N GLY A 75 8.86 -8.55 9.96
CA GLY A 75 7.97 -8.07 8.89
C GLY A 75 8.43 -8.43 7.47
N ARG A 76 7.56 -8.10 6.51
CA ARG A 76 7.72 -8.49 5.11
C ARG A 76 7.82 -7.25 4.23
N LYS A 77 8.53 -7.38 3.12
CA LYS A 77 8.69 -6.34 2.12
C LYS A 77 7.35 -6.03 1.47
N VAL A 78 7.09 -4.76 1.22
CA VAL A 78 5.99 -4.33 0.37
C VAL A 78 6.57 -4.03 -1.00
N THR A 79 5.96 -4.59 -2.04
CA THR A 79 6.40 -4.46 -3.43
C THR A 79 5.31 -3.87 -4.29
N GLN A 80 5.60 -3.61 -5.56
CA GLN A 80 4.58 -3.30 -6.56
C GLN A 80 4.59 -4.38 -7.66
N THR A 81 3.46 -5.03 -7.88
CA THR A 81 3.33 -6.10 -8.87
C THR A 81 2.51 -5.62 -10.07
N ALA A 82 2.87 -6.08 -11.26
CA ALA A 82 2.06 -5.83 -12.44
C ALA A 82 0.66 -6.46 -12.27
N PRO A 83 -0.37 -5.94 -12.95
CA PRO A 83 -1.66 -6.61 -13.00
C PRO A 83 -1.44 -8.02 -13.56
N ALA A 84 -1.68 -9.05 -12.75
CA ALA A 84 -1.78 -10.39 -13.29
C ALA A 84 -3.05 -10.44 -14.17
N ALA A 85 -3.02 -11.19 -15.28
CA ALA A 85 -4.21 -11.57 -16.04
C ALA A 85 -5.35 -11.93 -15.08
N PRO A 86 -6.63 -11.61 -15.39
CA PRO A 86 -7.71 -11.39 -14.41
C PRO A 86 -7.86 -12.54 -13.41
N ARG A 87 -7.06 -12.50 -12.33
CA ARG A 87 -7.15 -13.43 -11.22
C ARG A 87 -8.21 -12.88 -10.28
N LEU A 88 -9.28 -13.64 -10.09
CA LEU A 88 -10.46 -13.23 -9.31
C LEU A 88 -10.16 -12.95 -7.83
N ALA A 89 -9.02 -13.39 -7.28
CA ALA A 89 -8.63 -13.07 -5.91
C ALA A 89 -7.11 -13.12 -5.74
N ASN A 90 -6.43 -11.98 -5.86
CA ASN A 90 -5.04 -11.87 -5.41
C ASN A 90 -5.01 -11.11 -4.07
N ALA A 91 -5.23 -11.86 -2.98
CA ALA A 91 -5.30 -11.30 -1.63
C ALA A 91 -4.06 -10.49 -1.20
N SER A 92 -2.92 -10.65 -1.89
CA SER A 92 -1.71 -9.87 -1.62
C SER A 92 -1.79 -8.41 -2.09
N VAL A 93 -2.67 -8.07 -3.05
CA VAL A 93 -2.87 -6.68 -3.51
C VAL A 93 -4.09 -6.00 -2.88
N ASP A 94 -4.81 -6.76 -2.06
CA ASP A 94 -6.07 -6.35 -1.45
C ASP A 94 -5.80 -5.81 -0.04
N TRP A 95 -6.21 -4.56 0.18
CA TRP A 95 -6.00 -3.83 1.42
C TRP A 95 -7.34 -3.39 1.99
N GLU A 96 -7.58 -3.71 3.24
CA GLU A 96 -8.73 -3.23 4.00
C GLU A 96 -8.34 -1.95 4.75
N PRO A 97 -8.91 -0.79 4.39
CA PRO A 97 -8.69 0.46 5.10
C PRO A 97 -9.48 0.46 6.41
N LEU A 98 -8.76 0.52 7.52
CA LEU A 98 -9.33 0.62 8.87
C LEU A 98 -9.07 2.01 9.43
N ARG A 99 -10.12 2.64 9.95
CA ARG A 99 -9.97 3.90 10.68
C ARG A 99 -9.29 3.63 12.01
N ASP A 100 -8.30 4.44 12.35
CA ASP A 100 -7.59 4.41 13.62
C ASP A 100 -7.52 5.82 14.19
N SER A 101 -8.54 6.22 14.96
CA SER A 101 -8.73 7.60 15.40
C SER A 101 -8.74 8.61 14.24
N PHE A 102 -7.72 9.47 14.16
CA PHE A 102 -7.48 10.44 13.09
C PHE A 102 -6.58 9.91 11.97
N GLN A 103 -6.13 8.66 12.08
CA GLN A 103 -5.26 7.97 11.14
C GLN A 103 -6.00 6.82 10.46
N ALA A 104 -5.31 6.18 9.53
CA ALA A 104 -5.75 5.01 8.81
C ALA A 104 -4.68 3.92 8.89
N ARG A 105 -5.12 2.67 9.01
CA ARG A 105 -4.27 1.50 8.84
C ARG A 105 -4.76 0.69 7.65
N LEU A 106 -3.82 0.14 6.88
CA LEU A 106 -4.13 -0.77 5.78
C LEU A 106 -3.81 -2.19 6.21
N ARG A 107 -4.84 -3.03 6.24
CA ARG A 107 -4.76 -4.42 6.69
C ARG A 107 -4.86 -5.37 5.50
N THR A 108 -4.02 -6.39 5.49
CA THR A 108 -4.10 -7.51 4.54
C THR A 108 -5.16 -8.52 5.00
N LYS A 109 -5.63 -9.39 4.11
CA LYS A 109 -6.55 -10.49 4.50
C LYS A 109 -6.00 -11.38 5.63
N ALA A 110 -4.67 -11.52 5.74
CA ALA A 110 -4.00 -12.28 6.79
C ALA A 110 -3.87 -11.53 8.14
N GLY A 111 -4.41 -10.32 8.26
CA GLY A 111 -4.37 -9.53 9.50
C GLY A 111 -3.09 -8.72 9.71
N HIS A 112 -2.12 -8.76 8.79
CA HIS A 112 -0.93 -7.91 8.84
C HIS A 112 -1.23 -6.48 8.40
N PHE A 113 -0.53 -5.52 8.98
CA PHE A 113 -0.69 -4.09 8.69
C PHE A 113 0.48 -3.53 7.88
N LEU A 114 0.18 -2.63 6.94
CA LEU A 114 1.19 -1.80 6.29
C LEU A 114 1.89 -0.94 7.33
N ARG A 115 3.22 -0.95 7.33
CA ARG A 115 4.06 -0.15 8.23
C ARG A 115 5.13 0.62 7.46
N ALA A 116 5.50 1.76 8.03
CA ALA A 116 6.54 2.65 7.54
C ALA A 116 7.87 2.40 8.26
N ASN A 117 9.00 2.73 7.63
CA ASN A 117 10.32 2.70 8.26
C ASN A 117 10.80 4.13 8.56
N GLY A 118 11.14 4.42 9.82
CA GLY A 118 11.53 5.76 10.24
C GLY A 118 12.93 6.15 9.82
N GLY A 119 13.87 5.23 10.01
CA GLY A 119 15.28 5.40 9.66
C GLY A 119 15.70 4.48 8.53
N LEU A 120 17.01 4.51 8.27
CA LEU A 120 17.65 3.39 7.60
C LEU A 120 17.38 2.14 8.45
N PRO A 121 16.90 1.05 7.85
CA PRO A 121 16.95 -0.22 8.55
C PRO A 121 18.41 -0.57 8.90
N PRO A 122 18.66 -1.35 9.96
CA PRO A 122 20.00 -1.74 10.39
C PRO A 122 20.74 -2.50 9.28
#